data_AF-A0A2R5FGE5-F1
#
_entry.id   AF-A0A2R5FGE5-F1
#
_cell.length_a   1.000
_cell.length_b   1.000
_cell.length_c   1.000
_cell.angle_alpha   90.00
_cell.angle_beta   90.00
_cell.angle_gamma   90.00
#
_symmetry.space_group_name_H-M   'P 1'
#
loop_
_entity.id
_entity.type
_entity.pdbx_description
1 polymer ?
#
loop_
_entity_poly.entity_id
_entity_poly.type
_entity_poly.pdbx_seq_one_letter_code
_entity_poly.pdbx_strand_id
1 'polypeptide(L)'
;MALEELIGPIGIGIGSNNWVISGERTATGKPILANDPHLGVQIPSIWYEVGLHCTPKSAECPYNVTGFSFAGMIGVIIGHSDRIAWGVTNVQSDVMDLYIEKINPKNPNQYEVNGKWVDMQLVQETIQVAGSQPIVQTVRYTRHGPLACKQPKNCY
;
A
#
# COMPACT_ATOMS: atom_id res chain seq x y z
N MET A 1 -15.49 14.08 -12.01
CA MET A 1 -15.13 12.73 -11.55
C MET A 1 -15.65 12.58 -10.12
N ALA A 2 -16.38 11.51 -9.80
CA ALA A 2 -16.85 11.26 -8.43
C ALA A 2 -15.67 10.83 -7.55
N LEU A 3 -15.75 11.07 -6.24
CA LEU A 3 -14.75 10.63 -5.24
C LEU A 3 -14.35 9.14 -5.43
N GLU A 4 -15.30 8.34 -5.89
CA GLU A 4 -15.20 6.92 -6.24
C GLU A 4 -14.07 6.58 -7.22
N GLU A 5 -13.77 7.44 -8.20
CA GLU A 5 -12.67 7.19 -9.15
C GLU A 5 -11.28 7.48 -8.52
N LEU A 6 -11.22 8.34 -7.50
CA LEU A 6 -9.99 8.66 -6.77
C LEU A 6 -9.63 7.58 -5.75
N ILE A 7 -10.63 6.90 -5.18
CA ILE A 7 -10.45 5.83 -4.17
C ILE A 7 -10.33 4.42 -4.79
N GLY A 8 -10.41 4.31 -6.11
CA GLY A 8 -10.20 3.07 -6.86
C GLY A 8 -11.50 2.32 -7.20
N PRO A 9 -11.51 1.55 -8.31
CA PRO A 9 -12.71 0.88 -8.80
C PRO A 9 -13.20 -0.21 -7.84
N ILE A 10 -14.50 -0.48 -7.86
CA ILE A 10 -15.13 -1.70 -7.33
C ILE A 10 -15.22 -2.68 -8.51
N GLY A 11 -14.53 -3.84 -8.48
CA GLY A 11 -14.41 -4.71 -9.66
C GLY A 11 -13.62 -6.01 -9.45
N ILE A 12 -13.33 -6.70 -10.55
CA ILE A 12 -12.68 -8.01 -10.61
C ILE A 12 -11.27 -7.95 -9.98
N GLY A 13 -10.95 -8.90 -9.10
CA GLY A 13 -9.66 -8.93 -8.38
C GLY A 13 -9.66 -8.18 -7.04
N ILE A 14 -10.83 -7.76 -6.55
CA ILE A 14 -11.03 -7.17 -5.23
C ILE A 14 -11.58 -8.21 -4.27
N GLY A 15 -11.03 -8.20 -3.05
CA GLY A 15 -11.36 -9.12 -1.98
C GLY A 15 -10.10 -9.81 -1.48
N SER A 16 -10.28 -10.75 -0.58
CA SER A 16 -9.31 -11.77 -0.18
C SER A 16 -10.03 -12.65 0.83
N ASN A 17 -9.71 -13.94 0.88
CA ASN A 17 -10.24 -14.83 1.90
C ASN A 17 -9.10 -15.42 2.74
N ASN A 18 -9.34 -15.60 4.03
CA ASN A 18 -8.54 -16.48 4.86
C ASN A 18 -9.39 -17.09 5.97
N TRP A 19 -8.95 -18.24 6.47
CA TRP A 19 -9.51 -18.87 7.65
C TRP A 19 -8.50 -19.81 8.30
N VAL A 20 -8.74 -20.10 9.58
CA VAL A 20 -7.93 -21.04 10.36
C VAL A 20 -8.85 -22.02 11.06
N ILE A 21 -8.53 -23.31 10.99
CA ILE A 21 -9.18 -24.37 11.77
C ILE A 21 -8.22 -24.77 12.89
N SER A 22 -8.71 -24.75 14.14
CA SER A 22 -7.98 -25.27 15.30
C SER A 22 -7.65 -26.76 15.13
N GLY A 23 -6.48 -27.19 15.62
CA GLY A 23 -6.07 -28.60 15.60
C GLY A 23 -7.05 -29.54 16.31
N GLU A 24 -7.81 -29.06 17.29
CA GLU A 24 -8.88 -29.83 17.96
C GLU A 24 -10.01 -30.26 17.01
N ARG A 25 -10.12 -29.60 15.85
CA ARG A 25 -11.15 -29.86 14.83
C ARG A 25 -10.58 -30.52 13.58
N THR A 26 -9.33 -30.98 13.59
CA THR A 26 -8.69 -31.64 12.44
C THR A 26 -8.32 -33.09 12.79
N ALA A 27 -8.35 -33.98 11.79
CA ALA A 27 -7.97 -35.38 11.98
C ALA A 27 -6.49 -35.56 12.36
N THR A 28 -5.63 -34.56 12.07
CA THR A 28 -4.20 -34.59 12.36
C THR A 28 -3.85 -34.03 13.74
N GLY A 29 -4.80 -33.41 14.44
CA GLY A 29 -4.54 -32.65 15.67
C GLY A 29 -3.75 -31.35 15.44
N LYS A 30 -3.47 -30.96 14.20
CA LYS A 30 -2.68 -29.77 13.82
C LYS A 30 -3.57 -28.71 13.17
N PRO A 31 -3.28 -27.40 13.36
CA PRO A 31 -4.07 -26.35 12.73
C PRO A 31 -3.94 -26.38 11.20
N ILE A 32 -5.00 -25.95 10.51
CA ILE A 32 -5.02 -25.73 9.06
C ILE A 32 -5.27 -24.25 8.82
N LEU A 33 -4.38 -23.61 8.06
CA LEU A 33 -4.55 -22.24 7.57
C LEU A 33 -4.79 -22.28 6.06
N ALA A 34 -5.80 -21.56 5.60
CA ALA A 34 -6.00 -21.28 4.19
C ALA A 34 -6.00 -19.77 3.98
N ASN A 35 -5.23 -19.29 3.01
CA ASN A 35 -5.20 -17.89 2.61
C ASN A 35 -5.21 -17.80 1.08
N ASP A 36 -6.17 -17.03 0.57
CA ASP A 36 -6.46 -16.81 -0.84
C ASP A 36 -6.52 -15.30 -1.08
N PRO A 37 -5.35 -14.63 -1.23
CA PRO A 37 -5.28 -13.19 -1.47
C PRO A 37 -5.71 -12.87 -2.91
N HIS A 38 -6.72 -12.03 -3.07
CA HIS A 38 -7.20 -11.64 -4.41
C HIS A 38 -6.49 -10.39 -4.88
N LEU A 39 -5.94 -10.47 -6.08
CA LEU A 39 -5.48 -9.34 -6.87
C LEU A 39 -5.85 -9.61 -8.33
N GLY A 40 -5.97 -8.55 -9.14
CA GLY A 40 -6.21 -8.68 -10.57
C GLY A 40 -5.15 -9.59 -11.22
N VAL A 41 -5.60 -10.56 -12.03
CA VAL A 41 -4.69 -11.44 -12.77
C VAL A 41 -3.93 -10.62 -13.79
N GLN A 42 -2.60 -10.68 -13.74
CA GLN A 42 -1.73 -9.98 -14.68
C GLN A 42 -0.43 -10.74 -14.94
N ILE A 43 0.28 -10.34 -16.01
CA ILE A 43 1.60 -10.85 -16.37
C ILE A 43 2.57 -9.66 -16.34
N PRO A 44 3.62 -9.69 -15.50
CA PRO A 44 3.97 -10.76 -14.56
C PRO A 44 3.01 -10.83 -13.35
N SER A 45 2.97 -11.99 -12.69
CA SER A 45 2.24 -12.16 -11.43
C SER A 45 2.73 -11.17 -10.38
N ILE A 46 1.81 -10.62 -9.57
CA ILE A 46 2.16 -9.78 -8.41
C ILE A 46 2.84 -10.60 -7.34
N TRP A 47 2.28 -11.78 -7.05
CA TRP A 47 2.82 -12.73 -6.09
C TRP A 47 3.91 -13.56 -6.74
N TYR A 48 5.07 -13.58 -6.10
CA TYR A 48 6.21 -14.41 -6.46
C TYR A 48 6.50 -15.39 -5.31
N GLU A 49 6.60 -16.68 -5.62
CA GLU A 49 6.96 -17.69 -4.63
C GLU A 49 8.45 -17.60 -4.27
N VAL A 50 8.76 -17.60 -2.99
CA VAL A 50 10.10 -17.45 -2.46
C VAL A 50 10.31 -18.35 -1.24
N GLY A 51 11.50 -18.95 -1.16
CA GLY A 51 11.99 -19.70 -0.01
C GLY A 51 13.32 -19.12 0.49
N LEU A 52 13.42 -18.86 1.79
CA LEU A 52 14.64 -18.43 2.47
C LEU A 52 15.07 -19.53 3.44
N HIS A 53 16.21 -20.15 3.17
CA HIS A 53 16.70 -21.30 3.92
C HIS A 53 18.16 -21.11 4.31
N CYS A 54 18.42 -21.17 5.61
CA CYS A 54 19.76 -21.27 6.17
C CYS A 54 20.05 -22.73 6.50
N THR A 55 21.17 -23.25 6.01
CA THR A 55 21.61 -24.62 6.24
C THR A 55 23.08 -24.63 6.70
N PRO A 56 23.35 -24.74 8.02
CA PRO A 56 22.40 -24.94 9.11
C PRO A 56 21.64 -23.67 9.51
N LYS A 57 20.43 -23.85 10.05
CA LYS A 57 19.66 -22.78 10.71
C LYS A 57 20.36 -22.43 12.02
N SER A 58 20.68 -21.14 12.22
CA SER A 58 21.37 -20.64 13.42
C SER A 58 20.66 -19.39 13.97
N ALA A 59 21.17 -18.83 15.07
CA ALA A 59 20.64 -17.57 15.61
C ALA A 59 20.92 -16.38 14.67
N GLU A 60 22.05 -16.41 13.97
CA GLU A 60 22.47 -15.39 13.00
C GLU A 60 21.73 -15.53 11.66
N CYS A 61 21.32 -16.74 11.31
CA CYS A 61 20.56 -17.06 10.10
C CYS A 61 19.36 -17.96 10.47
N PRO A 62 18.28 -17.38 10.99
CA PRO A 62 17.14 -18.14 11.52
C PRO A 62 16.13 -18.54 10.44
N TYR A 63 16.45 -18.40 9.15
CA TYR A 63 15.48 -18.59 8.08
C TYR A 63 15.30 -20.07 7.73
N ASN A 64 14.05 -20.49 7.81
CA ASN A 64 13.52 -21.66 7.12
C ASN A 64 12.05 -21.35 6.85
N VAL A 65 11.82 -20.50 5.86
CA VAL A 65 10.51 -19.93 5.54
C VAL A 65 10.25 -20.01 4.05
N THR A 66 9.01 -20.35 3.69
CA THR A 66 8.57 -20.47 2.29
C THR A 66 7.17 -19.89 2.14
N GLY A 67 6.92 -19.25 1.01
CA GLY A 67 5.62 -18.70 0.68
C GLY A 67 5.72 -17.69 -0.46
N PHE A 68 4.96 -16.61 -0.40
CA PHE A 68 4.86 -15.60 -1.45
C PHE A 68 5.31 -14.21 -0.97
N SER A 69 5.85 -13.43 -1.90
CA SER A 69 6.27 -12.05 -1.70
C SER A 69 5.97 -11.18 -2.92
N PHE A 70 6.30 -9.89 -2.80
CA PHE A 70 6.21 -8.91 -3.88
C PHE A 70 7.60 -8.64 -4.46
N ALA A 71 7.65 -8.22 -5.73
CA ALA A 71 8.90 -7.76 -6.34
C ALA A 71 9.50 -6.61 -5.51
N GLY A 72 10.78 -6.76 -5.13
CA GLY A 72 11.51 -5.76 -4.34
C GLY A 72 11.30 -5.84 -2.82
N MET A 73 10.40 -6.68 -2.32
CA MET A 73 10.25 -6.89 -0.88
C MET A 73 11.29 -7.87 -0.33
N ILE A 74 11.73 -7.61 0.90
CA ILE A 74 12.65 -8.46 1.64
C ILE A 74 11.83 -9.38 2.54
N GLY A 75 11.69 -10.65 2.17
CA GLY A 75 11.05 -11.68 3.01
C GLY A 75 9.78 -12.30 2.44
N VAL A 76 9.17 -13.18 3.23
CA VAL A 76 7.94 -13.93 2.91
C VAL A 76 6.74 -13.22 3.54
N ILE A 77 5.83 -12.69 2.73
CA ILE A 77 4.66 -11.91 3.18
C ILE A 77 3.50 -12.82 3.59
N ILE A 78 3.25 -13.88 2.81
CA ILE A 78 2.27 -14.93 3.11
C ILE A 78 3.01 -16.26 3.04
N GLY A 79 2.89 -17.11 4.06
CA GLY A 79 3.62 -18.38 4.03
C GLY A 79 3.69 -19.08 5.37
N HIS A 80 4.74 -19.86 5.53
CA HIS A 80 4.98 -20.59 6.77
C HIS A 80 6.47 -20.80 7.03
N SER A 81 6.75 -21.15 8.28
CA SER A 81 8.04 -21.66 8.74
C SER A 81 7.93 -23.14 9.11
N ASP A 82 8.96 -23.65 9.76
CA ASP A 82 8.96 -24.95 10.45
C ASP A 82 8.07 -24.97 11.72
N ARG A 83 7.50 -23.83 12.13
CA ARG A 83 6.79 -23.67 13.41
C ARG A 83 5.41 -23.04 13.31
N ILE A 84 5.21 -22.09 12.39
CA ILE A 84 3.97 -21.30 12.27
C ILE A 84 3.62 -21.06 10.80
N ALA A 85 2.36 -20.73 10.54
CA ALA A 85 1.90 -20.23 9.24
C ALA A 85 1.14 -18.92 9.44
N TRP A 86 1.17 -18.05 8.44
CA TRP A 86 0.46 -16.77 8.44
C TRP A 86 -0.06 -16.44 7.05
N GLY A 87 -1.12 -15.65 7.03
CA GLY A 87 -1.72 -15.13 5.81
C GLY A 87 -2.29 -13.74 6.07
N VAL A 88 -2.56 -13.01 4.99
CA VAL A 88 -3.09 -11.65 5.07
C VAL A 88 -4.31 -11.48 4.17
N THR A 89 -5.21 -10.62 4.60
CA THR A 89 -6.36 -10.13 3.84
C THR A 89 -6.41 -8.61 4.02
N ASN A 90 -6.88 -7.88 3.02
CA ASN A 90 -7.10 -6.45 3.18
C ASN A 90 -8.26 -6.22 4.16
N VAL A 91 -7.99 -5.50 5.25
CA VAL A 91 -8.97 -5.21 6.32
C VAL A 91 -9.95 -4.09 5.94
N GLN A 92 -9.68 -3.33 4.86
CA GLN A 92 -10.51 -2.21 4.40
C GLN A 92 -10.84 -1.19 5.51
N SER A 93 -9.93 -1.02 6.47
CA SER A 93 -10.09 -0.04 7.55
C SER A 93 -9.94 1.38 7.02
N ASP A 94 -10.69 2.30 7.62
CA ASP A 94 -10.50 3.73 7.40
C ASP A 94 -9.17 4.17 8.04
N VAL A 95 -8.19 4.49 7.18
CA VAL A 95 -6.82 4.86 7.58
C VAL A 95 -6.38 6.20 6.97
N MET A 96 -7.29 6.93 6.31
CA MET A 96 -6.97 8.18 5.62
C MET A 96 -8.14 9.17 5.67
N ASP A 97 -7.86 10.37 6.18
CA ASP A 97 -8.80 11.50 6.16
C ASP A 97 -8.48 12.51 5.05
N LEU A 98 -9.51 13.15 4.50
CA LEU A 98 -9.37 14.27 3.57
C LEU A 98 -9.66 15.60 4.26
N TYR A 99 -8.75 16.57 4.11
CA TYR A 99 -8.88 17.93 4.62
C TYR A 99 -9.11 18.93 3.47
N ILE A 100 -10.12 19.78 3.59
CA ILE A 100 -10.36 20.88 2.66
C ILE A 100 -9.63 22.11 3.16
N GLU A 101 -8.49 22.42 2.54
CA GLU A 101 -7.65 23.55 2.90
C GLU A 101 -8.16 24.84 2.27
N LYS A 102 -8.22 25.92 3.06
CA LYS A 102 -8.54 27.26 2.52
C LYS A 102 -7.26 27.92 2.02
N ILE A 103 -7.18 28.10 0.71
CA ILE A 103 -6.01 28.68 0.03
C ILE A 103 -6.02 30.21 0.15
N ASN A 104 -4.85 30.82 0.38
CA ASN A 104 -4.74 32.27 0.40
C ASN A 104 -5.01 32.83 -1.01
N PRO A 105 -6.03 33.70 -1.20
CA PRO A 105 -6.36 34.26 -2.51
C PRO A 105 -5.26 35.17 -3.07
N LYS A 106 -4.34 35.66 -2.23
CA LYS A 106 -3.20 36.49 -2.64
C LYS A 106 -1.91 35.69 -2.87
N ASN A 107 -1.80 34.49 -2.31
CA ASN A 107 -0.63 33.62 -2.45
C ASN A 107 -1.07 32.14 -2.49
N PRO A 108 -1.12 31.50 -3.66
CA PRO A 108 -1.61 30.12 -3.79
C PRO A 108 -0.70 29.06 -3.14
N ASN A 109 0.47 29.46 -2.62
CA ASN A 109 1.35 28.58 -1.86
C ASN A 109 1.17 28.73 -0.33
N GLN A 110 0.10 29.39 0.10
CA GLN A 110 -0.27 29.52 1.50
C GLN A 110 -1.68 28.98 1.76
N TYR A 111 -1.90 28.47 2.97
CA TYR A 111 -3.19 28.01 3.45
C TYR A 111 -3.49 28.58 4.84
N GLU A 112 -4.78 28.65 5.19
CA GLU A 112 -5.21 29.18 6.49
C GLU A 112 -5.08 28.14 7.59
N VAL A 113 -4.39 28.49 8.67
CA VAL A 113 -4.34 27.72 9.91
C VAL A 113 -4.73 28.65 11.05
N ASN A 114 -5.84 28.38 11.72
CA ASN A 114 -6.33 29.16 12.87
C ASN A 114 -6.40 30.68 12.58
N GLY A 115 -6.89 31.06 11.40
CA GLY A 115 -7.03 32.46 10.96
C GLY A 115 -5.75 33.12 10.48
N LYS A 116 -4.64 32.39 10.35
CA LYS A 116 -3.35 32.91 9.86
C LYS A 116 -2.93 32.19 8.58
N TRP A 117 -2.34 32.93 7.65
CA TRP A 117 -1.75 32.35 6.45
C TRP A 117 -0.40 31.72 6.77
N VAL A 118 -0.24 30.45 6.41
CA VAL A 118 0.98 29.66 6.61
C VAL A 118 1.46 29.15 5.26
N ASP A 119 2.76 29.20 5.02
CA ASP A 119 3.37 28.67 3.80
C ASP A 119 3.26 27.15 3.75
N MET A 120 2.95 26.63 2.57
CA MET A 120 3.07 25.20 2.27
C MET A 120 4.54 24.83 2.07
N GLN A 121 4.87 23.58 2.36
CA GLN A 121 6.14 23.03 1.88
C GLN A 121 6.02 22.75 0.38
N LEU A 122 6.94 23.32 -0.41
CA LEU A 122 7.01 23.15 -1.84
C LEU A 122 8.14 22.19 -2.19
N VAL A 123 7.83 21.15 -2.95
CA VAL A 123 8.82 20.20 -3.46
C VAL A 123 8.76 20.24 -4.99
N GLN A 124 9.88 20.54 -5.63
CA GLN A 124 10.00 20.49 -7.08
C GLN A 124 10.41 19.09 -7.51
N GLU A 125 9.55 18.44 -8.28
CA GLU A 125 9.77 17.13 -8.88
C GLU A 125 10.03 17.29 -10.37
N THR A 126 11.16 16.78 -10.84
CA THR A 126 11.51 16.79 -12.26
C THR A 126 11.24 15.42 -12.85
N ILE A 127 10.20 15.32 -13.67
CA ILE A 127 9.80 14.10 -14.37
C ILE A 127 10.56 14.05 -15.69
N GLN A 128 11.45 13.08 -15.82
CA GLN A 128 12.18 12.82 -17.06
C GLN A 128 11.24 12.14 -18.06
N VAL A 129 11.12 12.68 -19.27
CA VAL A 129 10.23 12.16 -20.32
C VAL A 129 11.07 11.64 -21.47
N ALA A 130 10.96 10.33 -21.76
CA ALA A 130 11.69 9.73 -22.86
C ALA A 130 11.34 10.41 -24.20
N GLY A 131 12.35 10.89 -24.92
CA GLY A 131 12.18 11.57 -26.20
C GLY A 131 11.61 13.01 -26.12
N SER A 132 11.50 13.59 -24.92
CA SER A 132 11.00 14.96 -24.73
C SER A 132 11.79 15.71 -23.66
N GLN A 133 11.45 16.99 -23.47
CA GLN A 133 12.02 17.79 -22.38
C GLN A 133 11.44 17.37 -21.03
N PRO A 134 12.21 17.48 -19.93
CA PRO A 134 11.73 17.17 -18.59
C PRO A 134 10.56 18.07 -18.19
N ILE A 135 9.60 17.52 -17.45
CA ILE A 135 8.47 18.25 -16.89
C ILE A 135 8.77 18.54 -15.42
N VAL A 136 8.78 19.81 -15.04
CA VAL A 136 8.93 20.21 -13.63
C VAL A 136 7.56 20.44 -13.00
N GLN A 137 7.22 19.65 -12.00
CA GLN A 137 5.98 19.75 -11.24
C GLN A 137 6.28 20.20 -9.80
N THR A 138 5.48 21.14 -9.27
CA THR A 138 5.59 21.52 -7.85
C THR A 138 4.53 20.81 -7.02
N VAL A 139 4.96 19.87 -6.19
CA VAL A 139 4.16 19.22 -5.15
C VAL A 139 4.07 20.14 -3.93
N ARG A 140 2.88 20.23 -3.34
CA ARG A 140 2.59 21.12 -2.20
C ARG A 140 2.13 20.28 -1.03
N TYR A 141 2.74 20.48 0.13
CA TYR A 141 2.37 19.80 1.37
C TYR A 141 1.82 20.80 2.39
N THR A 142 0.71 20.46 3.01
CA THR A 142 0.22 21.10 4.24
C THR A 142 0.58 20.23 5.44
N ARG A 143 0.19 20.65 6.64
CA ARG A 143 0.34 19.83 7.85
C ARG A 143 -0.47 18.52 7.81
N HIS A 144 -1.48 18.42 6.92
CA HIS A 144 -2.32 17.23 6.78
C HIS A 144 -1.87 16.32 5.62
N GLY A 145 -0.78 16.67 4.93
CA GLY A 145 -0.23 15.87 3.83
C GLY A 145 -0.18 16.60 2.48
N PRO A 146 0.07 15.86 1.39
CA PRO A 146 0.14 16.44 0.06
C PRO A 146 -1.23 16.94 -0.40
N LEU A 147 -1.26 18.07 -1.11
CA LEU A 147 -2.46 18.50 -1.82
C LEU A 147 -2.73 17.58 -3.01
N ALA A 148 -3.80 16.80 -2.91
CA ALA A 148 -4.28 15.96 -4.01
C ALA A 148 -4.80 16.79 -5.19
N CYS A 149 -5.49 17.90 -4.92
CA CYS A 149 -6.05 18.77 -5.95
C CYS A 149 -5.92 20.25 -5.59
N LYS A 150 -5.68 21.10 -6.60
CA LYS A 150 -5.62 22.56 -6.42
C LYS A 150 -6.99 23.21 -6.31
N GLN A 151 -8.04 22.58 -6.85
CA GLN A 151 -9.43 23.04 -6.77
C GLN A 151 -10.37 21.82 -6.77
N PRO A 152 -11.49 21.84 -6.03
CA PRO A 152 -12.44 20.71 -5.99
C PRO A 152 -13.00 20.32 -7.37
N LYS A 153 -13.06 21.28 -8.31
CA LYS A 153 -13.58 21.06 -9.67
C LYS A 153 -12.54 20.51 -10.65
N ASN A 154 -11.25 20.55 -10.31
CA ASN A 154 -10.13 20.15 -11.17
C ASN A 154 -9.31 19.01 -10.53
N CYS A 155 -9.95 18.18 -9.69
CA CYS A 155 -9.48 16.81 -9.49
C CYS A 155 -9.79 16.07 -10.80
N TYR A 156 -8.81 16.03 -11.70
CA TYR A 156 -8.89 15.24 -12.92
C TYR A 156 -8.57 13.79 -12.64
#